data_AF-A0A357BKY4-F1
#
_entry.id   AF-A0A357BKY4-F1
#
_cell.length_a   1.000
_cell.length_b   1.000
_cell.length_c   1.000
_cell.angle_alpha   90.00
_cell.angle_beta   90.00
_cell.angle_gamma   90.00
#
_symmetry.space_group_name_H-M   'P 1'
#
loop_
_entity.id
_entity.type
_entity.pdbx_description
1 polymer ?
#
loop_
_entity_poly.entity_id
_entity_poly.type
_entity_poly.pdbx_seq_one_letter_code
_entity_poly.pdbx_strand_id
1 'polypeptide(L)'
;MKKEFKVIFVFISGIIIGIALLLGGFLYYRMWTPFMDDGPFLGVSRVSYPTEPADQIMPIMNGMQLKVFYRKANDPAPTVLLQDKNNKVLWCIFATAYEKTDVRELHFVAYKTLPFLGPRVTGWVKWTYGHEAMWWFIDRNGKLKGYWYSW
;
A
#
# COMPACT_ATOMS: atom_id res chain seq x y z
N MET A 1 2.09 -47.73 -28.95
CA MET A 1 2.06 -46.55 -29.84
C MET A 1 0.93 -45.54 -29.56
N LYS A 2 -0.34 -45.68 -30.00
CA LYS A 2 -1.35 -44.60 -29.83
C LYS A 2 -1.73 -44.29 -28.37
N LYS A 3 -1.72 -45.29 -27.47
CA LYS A 3 -2.02 -45.09 -26.03
C LYS A 3 -0.88 -44.41 -25.27
N GLU A 4 0.37 -44.80 -25.55
CA GLU A 4 1.56 -44.20 -24.91
C GLU A 4 1.72 -42.73 -25.29
N PHE A 5 1.43 -42.37 -26.55
CA PHE A 5 1.47 -40.99 -27.00
C PHE A 5 0.46 -40.09 -26.26
N LYS A 6 -0.73 -40.62 -25.94
CA LYS A 6 -1.74 -39.90 -25.14
C LYS A 6 -1.28 -39.68 -23.69
N VAL A 7 -0.64 -40.68 -23.08
CA VAL A 7 -0.13 -40.58 -21.70
C VAL A 7 0.98 -39.54 -21.61
N ILE A 8 1.93 -39.57 -22.55
CA ILE A 8 3.03 -38.58 -22.63
C ILE A 8 2.47 -37.17 -22.84
N PHE A 9 1.49 -37.00 -23.73
CA PHE A 9 0.88 -35.70 -23.99
C PHE A 9 0.16 -35.13 -22.76
N VAL A 10 -0.60 -35.95 -22.02
CA VAL A 10 -1.27 -35.51 -20.78
C VAL A 10 -0.25 -35.10 -19.73
N PHE A 11 0.86 -35.84 -19.60
CA PHE A 11 1.90 -35.54 -18.64
C PHE A 11 2.61 -34.20 -18.95
N ILE A 12 2.98 -33.98 -20.22
CA ILE A 12 3.58 -32.72 -20.67
C ILE A 12 2.62 -31.54 -20.47
N SER A 13 1.34 -31.73 -20.80
CA SER A 13 0.30 -30.70 -20.61
C SER A 13 0.17 -30.31 -19.13
N GLY A 14 0.16 -31.30 -18.23
CA GLY A 14 0.10 -31.08 -16.78
C GLY A 14 1.31 -30.28 -16.26
N ILE A 15 2.52 -30.59 -16.73
CA ILE A 15 3.74 -29.86 -16.37
C ILE A 15 3.66 -28.39 -16.83
N ILE A 16 3.23 -28.15 -18.08
CA ILE A 16 3.12 -26.80 -18.63
C ILE A 16 2.11 -25.97 -17.82
N ILE A 17 0.94 -26.54 -17.50
CA ILE A 17 -0.07 -25.87 -16.68
C ILE A 17 0.48 -25.59 -15.28
N GLY A 18 1.16 -26.56 -14.67
CA GLY A 18 1.79 -26.39 -13.35
C GLY A 18 2.81 -25.24 -13.33
N ILE A 19 3.70 -25.18 -14.33
CA ILE A 19 4.68 -24.09 -14.47
C ILE A 19 3.98 -22.74 -14.69
N ALA A 20 2.95 -22.69 -15.55
CA ALA A 20 2.20 -21.47 -15.80
C ALA A 20 1.49 -20.95 -14.54
N LEU A 21 0.92 -21.83 -13.73
CA LEU A 21 0.29 -21.46 -12.46
C LEU A 21 1.32 -21.00 -11.42
N LEU A 22 2.49 -21.65 -11.34
CA LEU A 22 3.57 -21.22 -10.45
C LEU A 22 4.12 -19.86 -10.84
N LEU A 23 4.41 -19.64 -12.13
CA LEU A 23 4.88 -18.35 -12.64
C LEU A 23 3.82 -17.26 -12.47
N GLY A 24 2.57 -17.56 -12.80
CA GLY A 24 1.44 -16.65 -12.61
C GLY A 24 1.26 -16.28 -11.13
N GLY A 25 1.32 -17.26 -10.23
CA GLY A 25 1.26 -17.05 -8.78
C GLY A 25 2.44 -16.24 -8.25
N PHE A 26 3.66 -16.50 -8.73
CA PHE A 26 4.85 -15.75 -8.35
C PHE A 26 4.81 -14.30 -8.83
N LEU A 27 4.46 -14.06 -10.09
CA LEU A 27 4.31 -12.70 -10.64
C LEU A 27 3.19 -11.95 -9.93
N TYR A 28 2.07 -12.63 -9.65
CA TYR A 28 0.97 -12.08 -8.87
C TYR A 28 1.42 -11.70 -7.45
N TYR A 29 2.12 -12.60 -6.76
CA TYR A 29 2.70 -12.32 -5.45
C TYR A 29 3.60 -11.09 -5.51
N ARG A 30 4.54 -11.07 -6.46
CA ARG A 30 5.52 -9.99 -6.64
C ARG A 30 4.87 -8.63 -6.93
N MET A 31 3.76 -8.63 -7.67
CA MET A 31 2.98 -7.41 -7.90
C MET A 31 2.35 -6.84 -6.63
N TRP A 32 2.20 -7.61 -5.55
CA TRP A 32 1.55 -7.22 -4.29
C TRP A 32 2.51 -7.14 -3.11
N THR A 33 3.67 -7.78 -3.20
CA THR A 33 4.79 -7.70 -2.25
C THR A 33 6.00 -7.07 -2.96
N PRO A 34 6.16 -5.74 -2.88
CA PRO A 34 7.42 -5.13 -3.32
C PRO A 34 8.52 -5.63 -2.39
N PHE A 35 9.77 -5.56 -2.85
CA PHE A 35 10.87 -5.54 -1.88
C PHE A 35 10.86 -4.11 -1.38
N MET A 36 10.07 -3.87 -0.34
CA MET A 36 10.21 -2.65 0.44
C MET A 36 10.99 -3.06 1.67
N ASP A 37 12.12 -2.42 1.86
CA ASP A 37 13.09 -2.82 2.88
C ASP A 37 12.66 -2.30 4.26
N ASP A 38 11.84 -1.24 4.30
CA ASP A 38 11.48 -0.56 5.54
C ASP A 38 9.98 -0.63 5.84
N GLY A 39 9.64 -1.37 6.90
CA GLY A 39 8.27 -1.55 7.40
C GLY A 39 7.97 -3.02 7.78
N PRO A 40 6.70 -3.35 8.08
CA PRO A 40 5.54 -2.47 8.12
C PRO A 40 5.61 -1.44 9.24
N PHE A 41 5.25 -0.21 8.92
CA PHE A 41 4.92 0.81 9.89
C PHE A 41 3.40 0.94 10.05
N LEU A 42 2.97 1.33 11.24
CA LEU A 42 1.56 1.63 11.56
C LEU A 42 1.33 3.12 11.82
N GLY A 43 2.40 3.91 11.87
CA GLY A 43 2.38 5.30 12.29
C GLY A 43 2.06 5.47 13.76
N VAL A 44 1.86 6.73 14.16
CA VAL A 44 1.45 7.10 15.52
C VAL A 44 0.11 7.82 15.45
N SER A 45 -0.89 7.36 16.20
CA SER A 45 -2.19 8.02 16.28
C SER A 45 -2.07 9.49 16.67
N ARG A 46 -2.74 10.36 15.94
CA ARG A 46 -2.80 11.79 16.25
C ARG A 46 -3.97 12.06 17.20
N VAL A 47 -3.72 12.81 18.27
CA VAL A 47 -4.75 13.12 19.30
C VAL A 47 -5.84 14.06 18.75
N SER A 48 -5.47 14.99 17.88
CA SER A 48 -6.37 15.97 17.28
C SER A 48 -6.26 15.96 15.76
N TYR A 49 -7.39 16.11 15.07
CA TYR A 49 -7.38 16.19 13.61
C TYR A 49 -6.94 17.58 13.13
N PRO A 50 -6.11 17.66 12.08
CA PRO A 50 -5.82 18.94 11.44
C PRO A 50 -7.10 19.60 10.90
N THR A 51 -7.17 20.92 11.03
CA THR A 51 -8.34 21.74 10.64
C THR A 51 -8.06 22.59 9.41
N GLU A 52 -6.79 22.77 9.08
CA GLU A 52 -6.32 23.36 7.84
C GLU A 52 -6.75 22.54 6.60
N PRO A 53 -6.74 23.15 5.40
CA PRO A 53 -6.85 22.39 4.16
C PRO A 53 -5.74 21.35 4.05
N ALA A 54 -6.07 20.19 3.48
CA ALA A 54 -5.09 19.15 3.20
C ALA A 54 -4.21 19.55 2.00
N ASP A 55 -2.91 19.25 2.09
CA ASP A 55 -1.96 19.45 0.99
C ASP A 55 -2.25 18.50 -0.18
N GLN A 56 -2.83 17.34 0.12
CA GLN A 56 -3.32 16.39 -0.88
C GLN A 56 -4.61 15.73 -0.43
N ILE A 57 -5.54 15.55 -1.37
CA ILE A 57 -6.71 14.69 -1.21
C ILE A 57 -6.68 13.65 -2.33
N MET A 58 -6.67 12.38 -1.95
CA MET A 58 -6.68 11.25 -2.88
C MET A 58 -7.93 10.40 -2.63
N PRO A 59 -8.89 10.36 -3.58
CA PRO A 59 -10.00 9.42 -3.50
C PRO A 59 -9.48 7.99 -3.68
N ILE A 60 -10.01 7.07 -2.86
CA ILE A 60 -9.77 5.62 -2.96
C ILE A 60 -11.12 4.88 -3.05
N MET A 61 -11.14 3.57 -2.81
CA MET A 61 -12.36 2.77 -2.98
C MET A 61 -13.53 3.18 -2.06
N ASN A 62 -14.76 2.87 -2.48
CA ASN A 62 -16.00 3.04 -1.71
C ASN A 62 -16.27 4.48 -1.25
N GLY A 63 -15.76 5.48 -1.98
CA GLY A 63 -15.89 6.90 -1.61
C GLY A 63 -15.05 7.29 -0.39
N MET A 64 -14.12 6.44 0.04
CA MET A 64 -13.13 6.84 1.03
C MET A 64 -12.09 7.78 0.38
N GLN A 65 -11.49 8.66 1.17
CA GLN A 65 -10.46 9.57 0.72
C GLN A 65 -9.31 9.65 1.73
N LEU A 66 -8.09 9.56 1.23
CA LEU A 66 -6.88 9.86 1.98
C LEU A 66 -6.58 11.34 1.90
N LYS A 67 -6.29 11.95 3.04
CA LYS A 67 -5.83 13.33 3.15
C LYS A 67 -4.43 13.35 3.71
N VAL A 68 -3.56 14.12 3.07
CA VAL A 68 -2.17 14.31 3.50
C VAL A 68 -1.99 15.74 3.95
N PHE A 69 -1.29 15.90 5.08
CA PHE A 69 -0.82 17.17 5.60
C PHE A 69 0.68 17.05 5.79
N TYR A 70 1.45 17.88 5.10
CA TYR A 70 2.90 17.87 5.19
C TYR A 70 3.38 18.24 6.59
N ARG A 71 4.58 17.78 6.93
CA ARG A 71 5.13 17.97 8.27
C ARG A 71 5.31 19.46 8.53
N LYS A 72 4.74 19.95 9.63
CA LYS A 72 5.00 21.28 10.19
C LYS A 72 6.16 21.24 11.18
N ALA A 73 6.74 22.40 11.51
CA ALA A 73 7.92 22.49 12.37
C ALA A 73 7.80 21.75 13.72
N ASN A 74 6.59 21.71 14.29
CA ASN A 74 6.31 21.08 15.58
C ASN A 74 5.75 19.64 15.47
N ASP A 75 5.47 19.17 14.26
CA ASP A 75 4.96 17.82 14.05
C ASP A 75 6.13 16.84 13.86
N PRO A 76 6.02 15.61 14.40
CA PRO A 76 7.05 14.60 14.22
C PRO A 76 7.19 14.20 12.74
N ALA A 77 6.06 14.01 12.04
CA ALA A 77 6.01 13.55 10.65
C ALA A 77 4.77 14.15 9.94
N PRO A 78 4.60 13.96 8.61
CA PRO A 78 3.35 14.28 7.93
C PRO A 78 2.18 13.54 8.57
N THR A 79 1.01 14.15 8.51
CA THR A 79 -0.22 13.52 8.95
C THR A 79 -0.95 12.91 7.76
N VAL A 80 -1.41 11.69 7.93
CA VAL A 80 -2.32 11.01 6.99
C VAL A 80 -3.63 10.71 7.70
N LEU A 81 -4.72 11.07 7.06
CA LEU A 81 -6.06 10.92 7.58
C LEU A 81 -6.92 10.20 6.55
N LEU A 82 -7.64 9.17 6.96
CA LEU A 82 -8.62 8.49 6.12
C LEU A 82 -10.03 8.91 6.54
N GLN A 83 -10.82 9.34 5.56
CA GLN A 83 -12.23 9.66 5.71
C GLN A 83 -13.09 8.75 4.84
N ASP A 84 -14.29 8.44 5.32
CA ASP A 84 -15.31 7.77 4.51
C ASP A 84 -16.13 8.76 3.66
N LYS A 85 -17.05 8.24 2.87
CA LYS A 85 -17.96 9.01 2.01
C LYS A 85 -18.87 10.00 2.75
N ASN A 86 -19.04 9.82 4.06
CA ASN A 86 -19.85 10.67 4.92
C ASN A 86 -18.98 11.66 5.72
N ASN A 87 -17.71 11.84 5.32
CA ASN A 87 -16.70 12.63 6.03
C ASN A 87 -16.37 12.15 7.45
N LYS A 88 -16.76 10.92 7.83
CA LYS A 88 -16.35 10.34 9.11
C LYS A 88 -14.87 9.97 9.04
N VAL A 89 -14.09 10.47 9.99
CA VAL A 89 -12.68 10.10 10.13
C VAL A 89 -12.60 8.66 10.63
N LEU A 90 -11.95 7.79 9.86
CA LEU A 90 -11.71 6.39 10.23
C LEU A 90 -10.44 6.25 11.05
N TRP A 91 -9.39 6.99 10.68
CA TRP A 91 -8.16 7.13 11.45
C TRP A 91 -7.39 8.36 11.00
N CYS A 92 -6.49 8.83 11.88
CA CYS A 92 -5.58 9.93 11.63
C CYS A 92 -4.25 9.63 12.35
N ILE A 93 -3.16 9.56 11.59
CA ILE A 93 -1.85 9.16 12.09
C ILE A 93 -0.77 10.11 11.60
N PHE A 94 0.30 10.24 12.38
CA PHE A 94 1.59 10.67 11.89
C PHE A 94 2.25 9.50 11.15
N ALA A 95 2.64 9.72 9.90
CA ALA A 95 3.31 8.74 9.06
C ALA A 95 4.81 8.70 9.36
N THR A 96 5.17 8.09 10.48
CA THR A 96 6.55 7.98 10.97
C THR A 96 7.32 6.82 10.32
N ALA A 97 8.65 6.81 10.45
CA ALA A 97 9.50 5.66 10.15
C ALA A 97 10.19 5.18 11.45
N TYR A 98 11.47 4.75 11.36
CA TYR A 98 12.29 4.38 12.51
C TYR A 98 12.44 5.54 13.49
N GLU A 99 12.97 6.66 13.02
CA GLU A 99 12.91 7.90 13.77
C GLU A 99 11.60 8.61 13.43
N LYS A 100 10.93 9.11 14.47
CA LYS A 100 9.64 9.78 14.33
C LYS A 100 9.72 11.04 13.47
N THR A 101 10.94 11.54 13.22
CA THR A 101 11.27 12.75 12.47
C THR A 101 11.82 12.51 11.07
N ASP A 102 11.94 11.26 10.63
CA ASP A 102 12.56 10.96 9.34
C ASP A 102 11.74 11.46 8.18
N VAL A 103 10.43 11.28 8.26
CA VAL A 103 9.51 11.59 7.17
C VAL A 103 9.22 13.08 7.15
N ARG A 104 9.40 13.72 6.00
CA ARG A 104 9.19 15.16 5.80
C ARG A 104 7.94 15.44 4.98
N GLU A 105 7.78 14.73 3.89
CA GLU A 105 6.66 14.85 2.96
C GLU A 105 6.30 13.46 2.43
N LEU A 106 5.05 13.26 2.03
CA LEU A 106 4.61 12.06 1.33
C LEU A 106 3.51 12.43 0.36
N HIS A 107 3.41 11.71 -0.74
CA HIS A 107 2.42 12.00 -1.76
C HIS A 107 1.92 10.72 -2.40
N PHE A 108 0.61 10.50 -2.33
CA PHE A 108 -0.01 9.36 -2.98
C PHE A 108 -0.20 9.60 -4.47
N VAL A 109 0.03 8.60 -5.31
CA VAL A 109 -0.04 8.73 -6.77
C VAL A 109 -1.17 7.91 -7.35
N ALA A 110 -1.32 6.67 -6.88
CA ALA A 110 -2.31 5.74 -7.42
C ALA A 110 -2.73 4.73 -6.35
N TYR A 111 -3.87 4.08 -6.55
CA TYR A 111 -4.25 2.91 -5.77
C TYR A 111 -4.68 1.77 -6.69
N LYS A 112 -4.47 0.54 -6.23
CA LYS A 112 -4.98 -0.68 -6.84
C LYS A 112 -5.81 -1.43 -5.82
N THR A 113 -6.90 -2.04 -6.27
CA THR A 113 -7.75 -2.90 -5.45
C THR A 113 -7.95 -4.22 -6.17
N LEU A 114 -8.14 -5.30 -5.41
CA LEU A 114 -8.51 -6.61 -5.95
C LEU A 114 -9.73 -7.16 -5.23
N PRO A 115 -10.48 -8.07 -5.87
CA PRO A 115 -11.50 -8.84 -5.18
C PRO A 115 -10.88 -9.49 -3.93
N PHE A 116 -11.53 -9.33 -2.79
CA PHE A 116 -11.10 -9.84 -1.46
C PHE A 116 -9.92 -9.14 -0.78
N LEU A 117 -9.17 -8.28 -1.48
CA LEU A 117 -8.12 -7.46 -0.88
C LEU A 117 -8.58 -6.01 -0.73
N GLY A 118 -8.11 -5.33 0.32
CA GLY A 118 -8.33 -3.90 0.44
C GLY A 118 -7.45 -3.09 -0.51
N PRO A 119 -7.58 -1.75 -0.54
CA PRO A 119 -6.82 -0.94 -1.48
C PRO A 119 -5.35 -0.89 -1.04
N ARG A 120 -4.47 -1.12 -2.01
CA ARG A 120 -3.06 -0.79 -1.90
C ARG A 120 -2.83 0.55 -2.57
N VAL A 121 -2.38 1.52 -1.80
CA VAL A 121 -2.08 2.88 -2.26
C VAL A 121 -0.58 3.01 -2.43
N THR A 122 -0.15 3.57 -3.55
CA THR A 122 1.26 3.74 -3.91
C THR A 122 1.57 5.22 -4.08
N GLY A 123 2.77 5.62 -3.73
CA GLY A 123 3.21 7.01 -3.87
C GLY A 123 4.71 7.15 -3.69
N TRP A 124 5.14 8.35 -3.35
CA TRP A 124 6.51 8.63 -2.95
C TRP A 124 6.55 9.27 -1.56
N VAL A 125 7.66 9.04 -0.86
CA VAL A 125 7.98 9.64 0.43
C VAL A 125 9.28 10.42 0.29
N LYS A 126 9.34 11.58 0.91
CA LYS A 126 10.57 12.34 1.11
C LYS A 126 10.92 12.25 2.57
N TRP A 127 12.00 11.56 2.88
CA TRP A 127 12.49 11.38 4.25
C TRP A 127 13.99 11.68 4.34
N THR A 128 14.60 11.47 5.51
CA THR A 128 16.01 11.82 5.78
C THR A 128 16.98 11.31 4.70
N TYR A 129 16.74 10.13 4.14
CA TYR A 129 17.64 9.46 3.20
C TYR A 129 17.38 9.76 1.71
N GLY A 130 16.30 10.47 1.37
CA GLY A 130 16.00 10.80 -0.03
C GLY A 130 14.52 10.77 -0.41
N HIS A 131 14.27 10.56 -1.70
CA HIS A 131 12.94 10.33 -2.26
C HIS A 131 12.78 8.88 -2.65
N GLU A 132 11.75 8.25 -2.11
CA GLU A 132 11.59 6.81 -2.17
C GLU A 132 10.16 6.42 -2.52
N ALA A 133 9.96 5.21 -3.03
CA ALA A 133 8.62 4.69 -3.25
C ALA A 133 7.98 4.29 -1.92
N MET A 134 6.67 4.48 -1.80
CA MET A 134 5.92 4.07 -0.60
C MET A 134 4.65 3.30 -0.95
N TRP A 135 4.37 2.23 -0.21
CA TRP A 135 3.18 1.40 -0.40
C TRP A 135 2.40 1.31 0.91
N TRP A 136 1.11 1.61 0.85
CA TRP A 136 0.18 1.60 1.96
C TRP A 136 -0.90 0.56 1.72
N PHE A 137 -1.20 -0.22 2.74
CA PHE A 137 -2.20 -1.28 2.67
C PHE A 137 -3.32 -0.96 3.65
N ILE A 138 -4.50 -0.73 3.09
CA ILE A 138 -5.72 -0.45 3.84
C ILE A 138 -6.67 -1.61 3.55
N ASP A 139 -7.49 -2.00 4.51
CA ASP A 139 -8.52 -3.02 4.28
C ASP A 139 -9.84 -2.43 3.76
N ARG A 140 -10.79 -3.29 3.39
CA ARG A 140 -12.08 -2.86 2.82
C ARG A 140 -12.95 -2.06 3.80
N ASN A 141 -12.69 -2.18 5.10
CA ASN A 141 -13.37 -1.44 6.16
C ASN A 141 -12.64 -0.13 6.49
N GLY A 142 -11.57 0.18 5.75
CA GLY A 142 -10.77 1.37 5.98
C GLY A 142 -9.78 1.24 7.13
N LYS A 143 -9.49 0.05 7.66
CA LYS A 143 -8.43 -0.11 8.68
C LYS A 143 -7.06 -0.14 7.99
N LEU A 144 -6.13 0.67 8.49
CA LEU A 144 -4.72 0.59 8.08
C LEU A 144 -4.13 -0.77 8.51
N LYS A 145 -3.59 -1.53 7.55
CA LYS A 145 -2.83 -2.76 7.82
C LYS A 145 -1.34 -2.48 8.00
N GLY A 146 -0.83 -1.47 7.30
CA GLY A 146 0.54 -0.98 7.42
C GLY A 146 0.98 -0.24 6.18
N TYR A 147 2.13 0.41 6.26
CA TYR A 147 2.81 1.02 5.13
C TYR A 147 4.31 0.74 5.14
N TRP A 148 4.93 0.87 3.98
CA TRP A 148 6.33 0.56 3.73
C TRP A 148 6.98 1.65 2.88
N TYR A 149 8.30 1.78 3.03
CA TYR A 149 9.18 2.64 2.24
C TYR A 149 10.29 1.79 1.59
N SER A 150 10.76 2.20 0.41
CA SER A 150 11.74 1.47 -0.41
C SER A 150 12.98 2.33 -0.59
N TRP A 151 14.11 1.86 -0.04
CA TRP A 151 15.43 2.45 -0.24
C TRP A 151 15.88 2.44 -1.71
#